data_AF-A0A4U8Z6M0-F1
#
_entry.id   AF-A0A4U8Z6M0-F1
#
_cell.length_a   1.000
_cell.length_b   1.000
_cell.length_c   1.000
_cell.angle_alpha   90.00
_cell.angle_beta   90.00
_cell.angle_gamma   90.00
#
_symmetry.space_group_name_H-M   'P 1'
#
loop_
_entity.id
_entity.type
_entity.pdbx_description
1 polymer ?
#
loop_
_entity_poly.entity_id
_entity_poly.type
_entity_poly.pdbx_seq_one_letter_code
_entity_poly.pdbx_strand_id
1 'polypeptide(L)' 'MQALQKLAGRVLQSSDIEEILLLVSHETKRLLASDICGVLMRVGDEVVVRNCVGHFSAELAGGGADCLE' A
#
# COMPACT_ATOMS: atom_id res chain seq x y z
N MET A 1 5.08 3.15 -19.03
CA MET A 1 6.14 3.95 -18.36
C MET A 1 5.61 5.26 -17.75
N GLN A 2 4.65 5.96 -18.37
CA GLN A 2 4.10 7.22 -17.82
C GLN A 2 3.46 7.09 -16.43
N ALA A 3 2.80 5.97 -16.11
CA ALA A 3 2.19 5.76 -14.80
C ALA A 3 3.21 5.80 -13.65
N LEU A 4 4.35 5.12 -13.82
CA LEU A 4 5.43 5.11 -12.83
C LEU A 4 6.07 6.49 -12.67
N GLN A 5 6.23 7.25 -13.76
CA GLN A 5 6.73 8.63 -13.70
C GLN A 5 5.78 9.57 -12.97
N LYS A 6 4.47 9.44 -13.21
CA LYS A 6 3.45 10.22 -12.48
C LYS A 6 3.43 9.86 -11.00
N LEU A 7 3.53 8.56 -10.68
CA LEU A 7 3.63 8.08 -9.30
C LEU A 7 4.87 8.65 -8.60
N ALA A 8 6.04 8.54 -9.23
CA ALA A 8 7.29 9.08 -8.70
C ALA A 8 7.21 10.60 -8.46
N GLY A 9 6.58 11.35 -9.37
CA GLY A 9 6.36 12.79 -9.20
C GLY A 9 5.53 13.13 -7.96
N ARG A 10 4.47 12.36 -7.70
CA ARG A 10 3.63 12.54 -6.50
C ARG A 10 4.37 12.15 -5.21
N VAL A 11 5.15 11.06 -5.25
CA VAL A 11 5.98 10.63 -4.11
C VAL A 11 7.01 11.70 -3.74
N LEU A 12 7.65 12.32 -4.72
CA LEU A 12 8.64 13.38 -4.48
C LEU A 12 8.04 14.69 -3.95
N GLN A 13 6.72 14.88 -4.06
CA GLN A 13 6.02 16.10 -3.62
C GLN A 13 5.37 15.96 -2.24
N SER A 14 5.18 14.74 -1.74
CA SER A 14 4.55 14.52 -0.43
C SER A 14 5.60 14.44 0.67
N SER A 15 5.25 14.98 1.84
CA SER A 15 6.00 14.85 3.10
C SER A 15 5.37 13.83 4.04
N ASP A 16 4.24 13.23 3.66
CA ASP A 16 3.50 12.26 4.46
C ASP A 16 3.77 10.83 3.96
N ILE A 17 4.44 10.05 4.80
CA ILE A 17 4.79 8.67 4.45
C ILE A 17 3.56 7.78 4.30
N GLU A 18 2.51 7.98 5.08
CA GLU A 18 1.30 7.15 5.02
C GLU A 18 0.54 7.42 3.71
N GLU A 19 0.47 8.69 3.28
CA GLU A 19 -0.07 9.07 1.99
C GLU A 19 0.71 8.43 0.83
N ILE A 20 2.05 8.44 0.91
CA ILE A 20 2.92 7.82 -0.09
C ILE A 20 2.69 6.32 -0.17
N LEU A 21 2.63 5.62 0.97
CA LEU A 21 2.42 4.17 1.01
C LEU A 21 1.06 3.79 0.42
N LEU A 22 -0.01 4.52 0.80
CA LEU A 22 -1.34 4.32 0.25
C LEU A 22 -1.37 4.52 -1.26
N LEU A 23 -0.77 5.60 -1.74
CA LEU A 23 -0.68 5.92 -3.16
C LEU A 23 0.04 4.83 -3.95
N VAL A 24 1.21 4.37 -3.48
CA VAL A 24 2.00 3.33 -4.15
C VAL A 24 1.23 2.01 -4.21
N SER A 25 0.56 1.59 -3.12
CA SER A 25 -0.23 0.36 -3.11
C SER A 25 -1.43 0.43 -4.05
N HIS A 26 -2.13 1.57 -4.09
CA HIS A 26 -3.27 1.77 -4.99
C HIS A 26 -2.85 1.72 -6.46
N GLU A 27 -1.76 2.41 -6.82
CA GLU A 27 -1.29 2.43 -8.20
C GLU A 27 -0.69 1.09 -8.62
N THR A 28 0.01 0.39 -7.72
CA THR A 28 0.52 -0.97 -7.96
C THR A 28 -0.61 -1.96 -8.20
N LYS A 29 -1.63 -1.98 -7.33
CA LYS A 29 -2.83 -2.81 -7.49
C LYS A 29 -3.46 -2.59 -8.87
N ARG A 30 -3.66 -1.33 -9.26
CA ARG A 30 -4.25 -0.93 -10.54
C ARG A 30 -3.40 -1.39 -11.73
N LEU A 31 -2.09 -1.21 -11.66
CA LEU A 31 -1.16 -1.56 -12.75
C LEU A 31 -1.03 -3.07 -12.93
N LEU A 32 -1.12 -3.84 -11.85
CA LEU A 32 -1.00 -5.29 -11.87
C LEU A 32 -2.35 -6.01 -11.97
N ALA A 33 -3.47 -5.28 -12.03
CA ALA A 33 -4.83 -5.82 -11.97
C ALA A 33 -5.02 -6.84 -10.83
N SER A 34 -4.44 -6.55 -9.67
CA SER A 34 -4.49 -7.42 -8.50
C SER A 34 -5.73 -7.15 -7.65
N ASP A 35 -6.22 -8.18 -6.97
CA ASP A 35 -7.35 -8.05 -6.05
C ASP A 35 -6.97 -7.32 -4.75
N ILE A 36 -5.71 -7.48 -4.33
CA ILE A 36 -5.15 -6.92 -3.09
C ILE A 36 -3.70 -6.46 -3.29
N CYS A 37 -3.29 -5.39 -2.62
CA CYS A 37 -1.91 -4.92 -2.56
C CYS A 37 -1.67 -4.17 -1.24
N GLY A 38 -0.51 -4.34 -0.61
CA GLY A 38 -0.16 -3.63 0.61
C GLY A 38 1.34 -3.52 0.81
N VAL A 39 1.76 -2.63 1.71
CA VAL A 39 3.15 -2.54 2.17
C VAL A 39 3.25 -3.15 3.55
N LEU A 40 4.22 -4.05 3.69
CA LEU A 40 4.64 -4.59 4.97
C LEU A 40 5.97 -3.95 5.34
N MET A 41 6.11 -3.56 6.60
CA MET A 41 7.31 -2.94 7.14
C MET A 41 7.85 -3.76 8.29
N ARG A 42 9.17 -3.84 8.39
CA ARG A 42 9.81 -4.43 9.57
C ARG A 42 9.81 -3.43 10.72
N VAL A 43 9.34 -3.85 11.89
CA VAL A 43 9.43 -3.11 13.16
C VAL A 43 10.10 -4.02 14.18
N GLY A 44 11.38 -3.74 14.46
CA GLY A 44 12.22 -4.67 15.23
C GLY A 44 12.36 -6.00 14.49
N ASP A 45 11.92 -7.08 15.12
CA ASP A 45 11.95 -8.44 14.56
C ASP A 45 10.60 -8.87 13.94
N GLU A 46 9.59 -8.00 13.97
CA GLU A 46 8.26 -8.27 13.43
C GLU A 46 8.06 -7.63 12.05
N VAL A 47 7.23 -8.26 11.23
CA VAL A 47 6.73 -7.69 9.97
C VAL A 47 5.28 -7.29 10.19
N VAL A 48 5.01 -5.99 10.11
CA VAL A 48 3.67 -5.44 10.31
C VAL A 48 3.12 -4.92 8.99
N VAL A 49 1.82 -5.07 8.78
CA VAL A 49 1.12 -4.41 7.67
C VAL A 49 1.04 -2.93 8.01
N ARG A 50 1.53 -2.07 7.10
CA ARG A 50 1.43 -0.61 7.22
C ARG A 50 0.23 -0.06 6.48
N ASN A 51 -0.01 -0.57 5.29
CA ASN A 51 -1.20 -0.24 4.52
C ASN A 51 -1.58 -1.41 3.61
N CYS A 52 -2.85 -1.46 3.20
CA CYS A 52 -3.34 -2.42 2.24
C CYS A 52 -4.61 -1.89 1.56
N VAL A 53 -4.78 -2.21 0.29
CA VAL A 53 -5.91 -1.81 -0.57
C VAL A 53 -6.45 -3.04 -1.30
N GLY A 54 -7.77 -3.19 -1.37
CA GLY A 54 -8.42 -4.33 -2.01
C GLY A 54 -9.51 -4.98 -1.17
N HIS A 55 -10.15 -6.03 -1.71
CA HIS A 55 -11.11 -6.82 -0.94
C HIS A 55 -10.37 -7.65 0.10
N PHE A 56 -10.40 -7.17 1.34
CA PHE A 56 -9.79 -7.83 2.48
C PHE A 56 -10.83 -8.73 3.18
N SER A 57 -10.52 -10.02 3.36
CA SER A 57 -11.25 -10.86 4.33
C SER A 57 -10.46 -10.91 5.64
N ALA A 58 -11.16 -10.77 6.77
CA ALA A 58 -10.55 -10.78 8.10
C ALA A 58 -9.77 -12.07 8.42
N GLU A 59 -9.97 -13.13 7.64
CA GLU A 59 -9.31 -14.44 7.79
C GLU A 59 -7.81 -14.40 7.44
N LEU A 60 -7.36 -13.41 6.67
CA LEU A 60 -5.95 -13.22 6.31
C LEU A 60 -5.20 -12.29 7.29
N ALA A 61 -5.88 -11.78 8.33
CA ALA A 61 -5.34 -10.81 9.26
C ALA A 61 -4.46 -11.44 10.34
N GLY A 62 -3.17 -11.63 10.04
CA GLY A 62 -2.14 -11.60 11.06
C GLY A 62 -1.97 -10.18 11.61
N GLY A 63 -2.91 -9.69 12.42
CA GLY A 63 -2.80 -8.48 13.23
C GLY A 63 -2.58 -7.16 12.46
N GLY A 64 -3.67 -6.42 12.19
CA GLY A 64 -3.61 -5.07 11.63
C GLY A 64 -4.85 -4.76 10.79
N ALA A 65 -5.98 -4.57 11.45
CA ALA A 65 -7.21 -4.12 10.82
C ALA A 65 -7.09 -2.62 10.52
N ASP A 66 -6.95 -2.27 9.25
CA ASP A 66 -7.57 -1.10 8.62
C ASP A 66 -7.35 -1.20 7.11
N CYS A 67 -8.30 -1.85 6.44
CA CYS A 67 -8.40 -1.97 4.99
C CYS A 67 -9.85 -1.68 4.62
N LEU A 68 -10.24 -0.41 4.70
CA LEU A 68 -11.51 0.09 4.16
C LEU A 68 -11.19 0.96 2.94
N GLU A 69 -12.03 0.78 1.92
CA GLU A 69 -11.86 1.17 0.50
C GLU A 69 -11.15 2.50 0.21
#